data_AF-A0A920IPU5-F1
#
_entry.id   AF-A0A920IPU5-F1
#
_cell.length_a   1.000
_cell.length_b   1.000
_cell.length_c   1.000
_cell.angle_alpha   90.00
_cell.angle_beta   90.00
_cell.angle_gamma   90.00
#
_symmetry.space_group_name_H-M   'P 1'
#
loop_
_entity.id
_entity.type
_entity.pdbx_description
1 polymer ?
#
loop_
_entity_poly.entity_id
_entity_poly.type
_entity_poly.pdbx_seq_one_letter_code
_entity_poly.pdbx_strand_id
1 'polypeptide(L)'
;MNVACSSATFGIQQASDAVKSGSAAHVLVVNPEICTGHLNFRDRDSHFIFGDVATAVVVESDATAASGVGWDILDTRLQTLFSNNIRNNFGFLNRADERGIGQTDKLFIQEGRKVFKEVCPAVAEQITSQLADMNIAADDLKRIWLHQANQNMNDLIARRFLVANRPRKSLRQSSMSTPILPQRARLSLSTNTARI
;
A
#
# COMPACT_ATOMS: atom_id res chain seq x y z
N MET A 1 -12.21 -7.38 -0.57
CA MET A 1 -12.44 -6.55 0.64
C MET A 1 -12.07 -5.12 0.29
N ASN A 2 -12.88 -4.12 0.67
CA ASN A 2 -12.62 -2.72 0.32
C ASN A 2 -11.99 -2.00 1.52
N VAL A 3 -10.66 -1.83 1.50
CA VAL A 3 -9.89 -1.19 2.59
C VAL A 3 -8.99 -0.08 2.05
N ALA A 4 -9.48 0.63 1.03
CA ALA A 4 -8.78 1.74 0.37
C ALA A 4 -7.30 1.38 0.08
N CYS A 5 -6.35 2.22 0.51
CA CYS A 5 -4.91 2.05 0.27
C CYS A 5 -4.30 0.74 0.83
N SER A 6 -5.00 0.04 1.72
CA SER A 6 -4.55 -1.23 2.31
C SER A 6 -5.13 -2.46 1.60
N SER A 7 -5.93 -2.29 0.54
CA SER A 7 -6.63 -3.40 -0.13
C SER A 7 -5.67 -4.49 -0.63
N ALA A 8 -4.48 -4.12 -1.10
CA ALA A 8 -3.46 -5.08 -1.53
C ALA A 8 -2.98 -6.00 -0.40
N THR A 9 -2.66 -5.46 0.79
CA THR A 9 -2.17 -6.27 1.92
C THR A 9 -3.28 -7.15 2.52
N PHE A 10 -4.50 -6.64 2.59
CA PHE A 10 -5.67 -7.43 2.99
C PHE A 10 -6.01 -8.54 1.98
N GLY A 11 -5.81 -8.29 0.68
CA GLY A 11 -5.93 -9.28 -0.36
C GLY A 11 -4.90 -10.40 -0.22
N ILE A 12 -3.64 -10.03 0.02
CA ILE A 12 -2.53 -10.98 0.23
C ILE A 12 -2.76 -11.83 1.49
N GLN A 13 -3.20 -11.25 2.61
CA GLN A 13 -3.56 -12.02 3.82
C GLN A 13 -4.60 -13.09 3.50
N GLN A 14 -5.73 -12.71 2.88
CA GLN A 14 -6.79 -13.65 2.56
C GLN A 14 -6.32 -14.75 1.61
N ALA A 15 -5.47 -14.40 0.63
CA ALA A 15 -4.86 -15.38 -0.25
C ALA A 15 -3.93 -16.35 0.50
N SER A 16 -3.09 -15.84 1.39
CA SER A 16 -2.25 -16.64 2.30
C SER A 16 -3.10 -17.59 3.14
N ASP A 17 -4.21 -17.12 3.72
CA ASP A 17 -5.08 -17.93 4.58
C ASP A 17 -5.82 -19.01 3.77
N ALA A 18 -6.25 -18.70 2.55
CA ALA A 18 -6.85 -19.67 1.64
C ALA A 18 -5.86 -20.80 1.28
N VAL A 19 -4.58 -20.46 1.05
CA VAL A 19 -3.52 -21.44 0.78
C VAL A 19 -3.18 -22.25 2.03
N LYS A 20 -2.95 -21.60 3.17
CA LYS A 20 -2.60 -22.26 4.44
C LYS A 20 -3.70 -23.21 4.94
N SER A 21 -4.97 -22.87 4.72
CA SER A 21 -6.11 -23.71 5.08
C SER A 21 -6.38 -24.85 4.10
N GLY A 22 -5.69 -24.88 2.95
CA GLY A 22 -5.96 -25.83 1.87
C GLY A 22 -7.22 -25.54 1.06
N SER A 23 -7.87 -24.40 1.28
CA SER A 23 -9.06 -23.99 0.51
C SER A 23 -8.73 -23.66 -0.96
N ALA A 24 -7.48 -23.29 -1.24
CA ALA A 24 -6.96 -23.08 -2.58
C ALA A 24 -5.48 -23.49 -2.66
N ALA A 25 -5.03 -24.01 -3.80
CA ALA A 25 -3.60 -24.27 -4.01
C ALA A 25 -2.85 -23.02 -4.51
N HIS A 26 -3.53 -22.19 -5.30
CA HIS A 26 -2.99 -20.96 -5.90
C HIS A 26 -4.09 -19.89 -5.88
N VAL A 27 -3.71 -18.65 -5.60
CA VAL A 27 -4.62 -17.50 -5.56
C VAL A 27 -4.01 -16.34 -6.32
N LEU A 28 -4.74 -15.82 -7.31
CA LEU A 28 -4.40 -14.59 -8.02
C LEU A 28 -5.11 -13.41 -7.34
N VAL A 29 -4.35 -12.56 -6.65
CA VAL A 29 -4.83 -11.31 -6.07
C VAL A 29 -4.71 -10.21 -7.12
N VAL A 30 -5.84 -9.71 -7.62
CA VAL A 30 -5.90 -8.56 -8.54
C VAL A 30 -6.37 -7.33 -7.76
N ASN A 31 -5.59 -6.25 -7.80
CA ASN A 31 -5.88 -5.01 -7.08
C ASN A 31 -5.96 -3.81 -8.05
N PRO A 32 -7.12 -3.61 -8.70
CA PRO A 32 -7.37 -2.42 -9.51
C PRO A 32 -7.71 -1.23 -8.61
N GLU A 33 -7.02 -0.12 -8.81
CA GLU A 33 -7.25 1.16 -8.16
C GLU A 33 -7.60 2.18 -9.24
N ILE A 34 -8.87 2.58 -9.29
CA ILE A 34 -9.37 3.60 -10.23
C ILE A 34 -9.79 4.83 -9.43
N CYS A 35 -8.80 5.63 -9.03
CA CYS A 35 -9.00 6.81 -8.18
C CYS A 35 -9.47 8.02 -8.99
N THR A 36 -9.13 8.13 -10.28
CA THR A 36 -9.40 9.33 -11.09
C THR A 36 -10.89 9.68 -11.18
N GLY A 37 -11.77 8.68 -11.13
CA GLY A 37 -13.22 8.88 -11.13
C GLY A 37 -13.73 9.65 -9.91
N HIS A 38 -13.04 9.56 -8.77
CA HIS A 38 -13.39 10.26 -7.53
C HIS A 38 -12.69 11.61 -7.35
N LEU A 39 -11.63 11.89 -8.10
CA LEU A 39 -10.78 13.07 -7.85
C LEU A 39 -11.47 14.37 -8.22
N ASN A 40 -11.34 15.38 -7.35
CA ASN A 40 -11.60 16.75 -7.72
C ASN A 40 -10.37 17.34 -8.42
N PHE A 41 -10.35 17.34 -9.75
CA PHE A 41 -9.24 17.92 -10.52
C PHE A 41 -9.05 19.44 -10.35
N ARG A 42 -9.99 20.12 -9.68
CA ARG A 42 -9.89 21.54 -9.33
C ARG A 42 -9.32 21.77 -7.93
N ASP A 43 -9.14 20.71 -7.14
CA ASP A 43 -8.55 20.81 -5.81
C ASP A 43 -7.03 20.74 -5.88
N ARG A 44 -6.39 21.89 -5.65
CA ARG A 44 -4.93 22.05 -5.64
C ARG A 44 -4.23 21.06 -4.71
N ASP A 45 -4.84 20.67 -3.60
CA ASP A 45 -4.15 19.90 -2.57
C ASP A 45 -4.15 18.38 -2.83
N SER A 46 -4.99 17.89 -3.76
CA SER A 46 -5.14 16.44 -4.02
C SER A 46 -5.09 16.02 -5.49
N HIS A 47 -5.32 16.91 -6.45
CA HIS A 47 -5.50 16.54 -7.86
C HIS A 47 -4.29 15.84 -8.51
N PHE A 48 -3.08 16.01 -7.97
CA PHE A 48 -1.84 15.47 -8.52
C PHE A 48 -1.32 14.23 -7.80
N ILE A 49 -1.99 13.81 -6.71
CA ILE A 49 -1.51 12.74 -5.83
C ILE A 49 -1.89 11.36 -6.39
N PHE A 50 -3.08 11.26 -6.97
CA PHE A 50 -3.68 9.98 -7.32
C PHE A 50 -3.68 9.75 -8.83
N GLY A 51 -3.47 8.49 -9.20
CA GLY A 51 -3.62 7.97 -10.55
C GLY A 51 -4.22 6.58 -10.52
N ASP A 52 -4.50 6.04 -11.70
CA ASP A 52 -5.08 4.71 -11.85
C ASP A 52 -4.00 3.65 -12.10
N VAL A 53 -4.18 2.47 -11.51
CA VAL A 53 -3.28 1.33 -11.71
C VAL A 53 -4.02 0.03 -11.45
N ALA A 54 -3.53 -1.08 -11.99
CA ALA A 54 -3.89 -2.40 -11.53
C ALA A 54 -2.63 -3.22 -11.29
N THR A 55 -2.61 -3.99 -10.20
CA THR A 55 -1.53 -4.94 -9.90
C THR A 55 -2.10 -6.36 -9.76
N ALA A 56 -1.21 -7.34 -9.92
CA ALA A 56 -1.52 -8.75 -9.75
C ALA A 56 -0.41 -9.43 -8.95
N VAL A 57 -0.78 -10.22 -7.94
CA VAL A 57 0.12 -11.03 -7.11
C VAL A 57 -0.40 -12.46 -7.08
N VAL A 58 0.46 -13.44 -7.34
CA VAL A 58 0.14 -14.86 -7.14
C VAL A 58 0.64 -15.27 -5.77
N VAL A 59 -0.22 -15.92 -5.00
CA VAL A 59 0.11 -16.57 -3.73
C VAL A 59 -0.14 -18.05 -3.89
N GLU A 60 0.84 -18.87 -3.55
CA GLU A 60 0.81 -20.31 -3.72
C GLU A 60 1.57 -21.00 -2.58
N SER A 61 1.41 -22.32 -2.48
CA SER A 61 2.14 -23.12 -1.50
C SER A 61 3.60 -23.31 -1.90
N ASP A 62 4.50 -23.50 -0.93
CA ASP A 62 5.90 -23.84 -1.21
C ASP A 62 6.05 -25.12 -2.06
N ALA A 63 5.12 -26.06 -1.93
CA ALA A 63 5.10 -27.29 -2.72
C ALA A 63 4.85 -27.06 -4.22
N THR A 64 4.24 -25.93 -4.58
CA THR A 64 3.92 -25.57 -5.97
C THR A 64 4.79 -24.43 -6.51
N ALA A 65 5.37 -23.63 -5.61
CA ALA A 65 6.23 -22.51 -5.96
C ALA A 65 7.46 -22.97 -6.75
N ALA A 66 7.77 -22.25 -7.83
CA ALA A 66 8.98 -22.48 -8.59
C ALA A 66 10.22 -22.09 -7.75
N SER A 67 11.15 -23.03 -7.59
CA SER A 67 12.38 -22.79 -6.83
C SER A 67 13.15 -21.56 -7.32
N GLY A 68 13.55 -20.69 -6.40
CA GLY A 68 14.28 -19.46 -6.69
C GLY A 68 13.43 -18.33 -7.28
N VAL A 69 12.12 -18.51 -7.41
CA VAL A 69 11.16 -17.48 -7.80
C VAL A 69 10.30 -17.13 -6.61
N GLY A 70 10.09 -15.84 -6.37
CA GLY A 70 9.21 -15.45 -5.30
C GLY A 70 9.90 -15.20 -3.97
N TRP A 71 9.07 -15.02 -2.96
CA TRP A 71 9.46 -14.70 -1.61
C TRP A 71 8.40 -15.24 -0.66
N ASP A 72 8.87 -15.67 0.51
CA ASP A 72 8.01 -16.27 1.53
C ASP A 72 7.24 -15.20 2.30
N ILE A 73 6.00 -15.53 2.66
CA ILE A 73 5.19 -14.74 3.57
C ILE A 73 5.45 -15.27 4.98
N LEU A 74 6.35 -14.62 5.71
CA LEU A 74 6.74 -15.03 7.06
C LEU A 74 5.65 -14.70 8.09
N ASP A 75 5.08 -13.50 7.99
CA ASP A 75 4.01 -13.03 8.87
C ASP A 75 3.14 -12.00 8.16
N THR A 76 1.93 -11.81 8.67
CA THR A 76 0.96 -10.86 8.15
C THR A 76 0.21 -10.20 9.30
N ARG A 77 0.22 -8.86 9.34
CA ARG A 77 -0.44 -8.07 10.38
C ARG A 77 -1.30 -6.99 9.75
N LEU A 78 -2.60 -7.07 10.01
CA LEU A 78 -3.58 -6.12 9.50
C LEU A 78 -4.06 -5.22 10.64
N GLN A 79 -4.12 -3.91 10.38
CA GLN A 79 -4.64 -2.92 11.30
C GLN A 79 -5.62 -2.00 10.57
N THR A 80 -6.71 -1.67 11.26
CA THR A 80 -7.65 -0.64 10.82
C THR A 80 -7.85 0.36 11.94
N LEU A 81 -7.80 1.64 11.60
CA LEU A 81 -8.13 2.73 12.50
C LEU A 81 -9.21 3.57 11.82
N PHE A 82 -10.31 3.83 12.52
CA PHE A 82 -11.36 4.69 11.99
C PHE A 82 -10.86 6.13 11.94
N SER A 83 -11.03 6.77 10.78
CA SER A 83 -10.72 8.18 10.57
C SER A 83 -11.64 8.73 9.49
N ASN A 84 -12.00 10.01 9.59
CA ASN A 84 -12.76 10.73 8.56
C ASN A 84 -11.86 11.71 7.77
N ASN A 85 -10.54 11.62 7.96
CA ASN A 85 -9.56 12.49 7.32
C ASN A 85 -9.30 12.14 5.85
N ILE A 86 -9.73 10.96 5.39
CA ILE A 86 -9.78 10.58 3.98
C ILE A 86 -11.16 9.99 3.75
N ARG A 87 -11.93 10.60 2.85
CA ARG A 87 -13.29 10.14 2.58
C ARG A 87 -13.74 10.43 1.16
N ASN A 88 -14.70 9.63 0.73
CA ASN A 88 -15.62 9.98 -0.33
C ASN A 88 -17.02 9.60 0.15
N ASN A 89 -17.95 10.56 0.18
CA ASN A 89 -19.28 10.34 0.73
C ASN A 89 -20.15 9.41 -0.13
N PHE A 90 -19.77 9.14 -1.38
CA PHE A 90 -20.54 8.25 -2.26
C PHE A 90 -19.65 7.63 -3.37
N GLY A 91 -20.11 6.59 -4.06
CA GLY A 91 -19.26 5.73 -4.90
C GLY A 91 -18.67 6.33 -6.18
N PHE A 92 -18.01 5.50 -6.99
CA PHE A 92 -17.38 5.87 -8.28
C PHE A 92 -18.35 6.46 -9.32
N LEU A 93 -19.64 6.20 -9.16
CA LEU A 93 -20.69 6.61 -10.09
C LEU A 93 -21.30 7.98 -9.77
N ASN A 94 -20.73 8.77 -8.85
CA ASN A 94 -21.30 10.06 -8.45
C ASN A 94 -21.46 11.04 -9.61
N ARG A 95 -20.56 10.98 -10.59
CA ARG A 95 -20.63 11.80 -11.80
C ARG A 95 -21.66 11.30 -12.81
N ALA A 96 -22.16 10.08 -12.64
CA ALA A 96 -23.21 9.50 -13.49
C ALA A 96 -24.63 9.84 -12.99
N ASP A 97 -24.77 10.41 -11.78
CA ASP A 97 -26.03 10.94 -11.26
C ASP A 97 -26.07 12.47 -11.45
N GLU A 98 -27.12 12.97 -12.10
CA GLU A 98 -27.33 14.41 -12.31
C GLU A 98 -27.33 15.21 -11.00
N ARG A 99 -27.79 14.61 -9.90
CA ARG A 99 -27.77 15.21 -8.55
C ARG A 99 -26.36 15.36 -7.99
N GLY A 100 -25.36 14.71 -8.58
CA GLY A 100 -23.96 14.82 -8.22
C GLY A 100 -23.19 15.91 -8.97
N ILE A 101 -23.77 16.46 -10.04
CA ILE A 101 -23.10 17.47 -10.86
C ILE A 101 -22.84 18.72 -10.02
N GLY A 102 -21.58 19.16 -9.99
CA GLY A 102 -21.14 20.34 -9.24
C GLY A 102 -20.98 20.15 -7.73
N GLN A 103 -21.37 18.98 -7.19
CA GLN A 103 -21.30 18.70 -5.76
C GLN A 103 -19.93 18.12 -5.38
N THR A 104 -19.11 18.91 -4.70
CA THR A 104 -17.73 18.53 -4.35
C THR A 104 -17.64 17.59 -3.15
N ASP A 105 -18.68 17.51 -2.32
CA ASP A 105 -18.74 16.63 -1.15
C ASP A 105 -18.78 15.14 -1.53
N LYS A 106 -19.19 14.85 -2.76
CA LYS A 106 -19.21 13.54 -3.42
C LYS A 106 -17.87 13.21 -4.12
N LEU A 107 -16.87 14.06 -4.00
CA LEU A 107 -15.54 13.80 -4.52
C LEU A 107 -14.60 13.44 -3.38
N PHE A 108 -13.40 13.00 -3.73
CA PHE A 108 -12.35 12.70 -2.78
C PHE A 108 -12.02 13.92 -1.90
N ILE A 109 -12.01 13.72 -0.58
CA ILE A 109 -11.68 14.73 0.42
C ILE A 109 -10.60 14.18 1.34
N GLN A 110 -9.53 14.97 1.53
CA GLN A 110 -8.40 14.58 2.38
C GLN A 110 -7.87 15.73 3.24
N GLU A 111 -7.67 15.48 4.53
CA GLU A 111 -6.98 16.35 5.47
C GLU A 111 -5.53 15.86 5.68
N GLY A 112 -4.66 16.08 4.70
CA GLY A 112 -3.32 15.46 4.63
C GLY A 112 -2.45 15.63 5.88
N ARG A 113 -2.53 16.79 6.56
CA ARG A 113 -1.78 17.02 7.82
C ARG A 113 -2.26 16.14 8.97
N LYS A 114 -3.57 15.87 9.07
CA LYS A 114 -4.13 15.01 10.11
C LYS A 114 -3.81 13.54 9.79
N VAL A 115 -3.99 13.13 8.54
CA VAL A 115 -3.57 11.81 8.04
C VAL A 115 -2.11 11.54 8.39
N PHE A 116 -1.21 12.48 8.10
CA PHE A 116 0.21 12.33 8.39
C PHE A 116 0.50 12.10 9.88
N LYS A 117 -0.19 12.86 10.77
CA LYS A 117 -0.02 12.77 12.22
C LYS A 117 -0.55 11.45 12.79
N GLU A 118 -1.61 10.90 12.21
CA GLU A 118 -2.23 9.64 12.64
C GLU A 118 -1.49 8.41 12.10
N VAL A 119 -1.19 8.40 10.80
CA VAL A 119 -0.71 7.21 10.09
C VAL A 119 0.78 6.95 10.34
N CYS A 120 1.63 7.99 10.33
CA CYS A 120 3.08 7.77 10.48
C CYS A 120 3.45 7.06 11.78
N PRO A 121 2.93 7.47 12.97
CA PRO A 121 3.21 6.76 14.21
C PRO A 121 2.67 5.33 14.21
N ALA A 122 1.41 5.14 13.79
CA ALA A 122 0.75 3.84 13.82
C ALA A 122 1.48 2.81 12.93
N VAL A 123 1.85 3.18 11.71
CA VAL A 123 2.56 2.28 10.79
C VAL A 123 3.96 1.96 11.31
N ALA A 124 4.69 2.94 11.85
CA ALA A 124 6.02 2.71 12.41
C ALA A 124 5.97 1.76 13.62
N GLU A 125 4.99 1.93 14.51
CA GLU A 125 4.76 1.05 15.65
C GLU A 125 4.37 -0.37 15.22
N GLN A 126 3.48 -0.50 14.22
CA GLN A 126 3.09 -1.80 13.68
C GLN A 126 4.29 -2.55 13.11
N ILE A 127 5.12 -1.89 12.29
CA ILE A 127 6.32 -2.50 11.72
C ILE A 127 7.30 -2.90 12.83
N THR A 128 7.54 -2.02 13.80
CA THR A 128 8.50 -2.27 14.88
C THR A 128 8.07 -3.44 15.76
N SER A 129 6.79 -3.50 16.15
CA SER A 129 6.25 -4.61 16.94
C SER A 129 6.30 -5.93 16.17
N GLN A 130 5.96 -5.92 14.88
CA GLN A 130 5.98 -7.13 14.07
C GLN A 130 7.41 -7.69 13.90
N LEU A 131 8.40 -6.83 13.64
CA LEU A 131 9.81 -7.24 13.58
C LEU A 131 10.30 -7.81 14.92
N ALA A 132 9.91 -7.19 16.04
CA ALA A 132 10.26 -7.68 17.36
C ALA A 132 9.67 -9.07 17.65
N ASP A 133 8.39 -9.30 17.33
CA ASP A 133 7.73 -10.60 17.51
C ASP A 133 8.38 -11.71 16.68
N MET A 134 8.90 -11.35 15.49
CA MET A 134 9.63 -12.26 14.61
C MET A 134 11.13 -12.39 14.94
N ASN A 135 11.63 -11.66 15.94
CA ASN A 135 13.06 -11.56 16.27
C ASN A 135 13.94 -11.13 15.07
N ILE A 136 13.43 -10.28 14.18
CA ILE A 136 14.18 -9.73 13.05
C ILE A 136 14.68 -8.33 13.42
N ALA A 137 15.99 -8.10 13.36
CA ALA A 137 16.53 -6.77 13.57
C ALA A 137 16.18 -5.86 12.38
N ALA A 138 15.81 -4.60 12.66
CA ALA A 138 15.50 -3.63 11.61
C ALA A 138 16.66 -3.43 10.61
N ASP A 139 17.91 -3.63 11.06
CA ASP A 139 19.11 -3.53 10.23
C ASP A 139 19.27 -4.69 9.24
N ASP A 140 18.62 -5.84 9.49
CA ASP A 140 18.62 -6.99 8.59
C ASP A 140 17.70 -6.77 7.38
N LEU A 141 16.82 -5.76 7.45
CA LEU A 141 15.96 -5.40 6.34
C LEU A 141 16.79 -4.83 5.18
N LYS A 142 16.66 -5.48 4.02
CA LYS A 142 17.33 -5.07 2.78
C LYS A 142 16.46 -4.13 1.93
N ARG A 143 15.14 -4.23 2.09
CA ARG A 143 14.16 -3.54 1.26
C ARG A 143 12.83 -3.44 1.98
N ILE A 144 12.12 -2.34 1.73
CA ILE A 144 10.82 -2.07 2.33
C ILE A 144 9.91 -1.50 1.25
N TRP A 145 8.71 -2.07 1.17
CA TRP A 145 7.68 -1.67 0.25
C TRP A 145 6.50 -1.06 1.01
N LEU A 146 6.48 0.26 1.09
CA LEU A 146 5.39 1.01 1.71
C LEU A 146 4.37 1.44 0.66
N HIS A 147 3.13 1.70 1.09
CA HIS A 147 2.17 2.43 0.29
C HIS A 147 2.75 3.79 -0.12
N GLN A 148 2.68 4.12 -1.41
CA GLN A 148 3.27 5.35 -1.95
C GLN A 148 2.31 6.54 -1.81
N ALA A 149 2.10 7.03 -0.59
CA ALA A 149 1.29 8.24 -0.39
C ALA A 149 2.09 9.52 -0.69
N ASN A 150 3.31 9.62 -0.16
CA ASN A 150 4.23 10.74 -0.34
C ASN A 150 5.64 10.33 0.12
N GLN A 151 6.68 10.72 -0.62
CA GLN A 151 8.08 10.48 -0.26
C GLN A 151 8.41 10.96 1.17
N ASN A 152 7.95 12.14 1.58
CA ASN A 152 8.23 12.66 2.92
C ASN A 152 7.64 11.80 4.04
N MET A 153 6.48 11.18 3.78
CA MET A 153 5.82 10.29 4.72
C MET A 153 6.58 8.97 4.84
N ASN A 154 6.97 8.40 3.69
CA ASN A 154 7.76 7.17 3.63
C ASN A 154 9.13 7.34 4.29
N ASP A 155 9.80 8.47 4.06
CA ASP A 155 11.05 8.82 4.71
C ASP A 155 10.91 8.91 6.24
N LEU A 156 9.82 9.52 6.74
CA LEU A 156 9.60 9.63 8.18
C LEU A 156 9.32 8.26 8.81
N ILE A 157 8.46 7.46 8.20
CA ILE A 157 8.13 6.11 8.69
C ILE A 157 9.41 5.27 8.74
N ALA A 158 10.19 5.25 7.66
CA ALA A 158 11.46 4.53 7.60
C ALA A 158 12.43 4.96 8.71
N ARG A 159 12.59 6.27 8.94
CA ARG A 159 13.47 6.80 9.99
C ARG A 159 13.04 6.46 11.41
N ARG A 160 11.76 6.13 11.64
CA ARG A 160 11.26 5.84 12.99
C ARG A 160 11.62 4.45 13.48
N PHE A 161 11.64 3.44 12.61
CA PHE A 161 12.00 2.07 13.00
C PHE A 161 13.41 1.67 12.56
N LEU A 162 14.02 2.35 11.59
CA LEU A 162 15.44 2.20 11.31
C LEU A 162 16.23 3.06 12.29
N VAL A 163 17.14 2.45 13.03
CA VAL A 163 18.05 3.19 13.93
C VAL A 163 18.84 4.21 13.11
N ALA A 164 19.05 5.41 13.66
CA ALA A 164 19.50 6.63 12.99
C ALA A 164 20.87 6.59 12.25
N ASN A 165 21.57 5.44 12.23
CA ASN A 165 22.96 5.32 11.76
C ASN A 165 23.13 4.74 10.35
N ARG A 166 22.07 4.49 9.58
CA ARG A 166 22.20 3.96 8.21
C ARG A 166 22.29 5.08 7.15
N PRO A 167 23.37 5.18 6.34
CA PRO A 167 23.39 6.11 5.21
C PRO A 167 22.35 5.70 4.16
N ARG A 168 21.58 6.68 3.65
CA ARG A 168 20.46 6.58 2.69
C ARG A 168 20.66 5.61 1.49
N LYS A 169 21.90 5.26 1.15
CA LYS A 169 22.25 4.43 -0.02
C LYS A 169 22.06 2.92 0.18
N SER A 170 21.83 2.43 1.39
CA SER A 170 21.87 0.99 1.71
C SER A 170 20.50 0.32 1.79
N LEU A 171 19.42 1.04 2.11
CA LEU A 171 18.06 0.53 2.06
C LEU A 171 17.39 0.95 0.76
N ARG A 172 17.01 -0.02 -0.08
CA ARG A 172 16.22 0.27 -1.27
C ARG A 172 14.75 0.40 -0.86
N GLN A 173 14.17 1.59 -1.02
CA GLN A 173 12.72 1.74 -1.06
C GLN A 173 12.24 1.38 -2.46
N SER A 174 11.17 0.59 -2.53
CA SER A 174 10.52 0.22 -3.79
C SER A 174 9.01 0.13 -3.59
N SER A 175 8.24 0.23 -4.66
CA SER A 175 6.78 0.22 -4.61
C SER A 175 6.24 -1.21 -4.77
N MET A 176 5.28 -1.62 -3.93
CA MET A 176 4.43 -2.81 -4.17
C MET A 176 3.09 -2.44 -4.84
N SER A 177 2.78 -1.15 -4.97
CA SER A 177 1.67 -0.61 -5.76
C SER A 177 1.77 0.93 -5.95
N THR A 178 1.33 1.36 -7.13
CA THR A 178 1.17 2.70 -7.72
C THR A 178 2.39 3.66 -7.73
N PRO A 179 2.91 4.08 -8.90
CA PRO A 179 3.87 5.18 -9.00
C PRO A 179 3.15 6.53 -8.87
N ILE A 180 3.66 7.40 -8.00
CA ILE A 180 3.53 8.85 -8.16
C ILE A 180 4.60 9.26 -9.18
N LEU A 181 4.22 9.68 -10.39
CA LEU A 181 5.13 10.32 -11.36
C LEU A 181 4.68 11.77 -11.58
N PRO A 182 5.59 12.75 -11.79
CA PRO A 182 6.85 12.56 -12.50
C PRO A 182 8.11 13.09 -11.78
N GLN A 183 9.19 12.31 -11.78
CA GLN A 183 10.53 12.78 -12.15
C GLN A 183 11.45 11.57 -12.50
N ARG A 184 11.78 11.47 -13.81
CA ARG A 184 12.86 10.70 -14.45
C ARG A 184 12.96 9.17 -14.24
N ALA A 185 12.31 8.45 -15.15
CA ALA A 185 12.83 7.32 -15.95
C ALA A 185 13.70 6.22 -15.29
N ARG A 186 13.07 5.09 -14.94
CA ARG A 186 13.15 3.79 -15.65
C ARG A 186 12.16 2.83 -14.99
N LEU A 187 10.99 2.66 -15.59
CA LEU A 187 10.05 1.60 -15.24
C LEU A 187 10.55 0.31 -15.90
N SER A 188 10.91 -0.68 -15.09
CA SER A 188 10.91 -2.09 -15.48
C SER A 188 9.90 -2.78 -14.57
N LEU A 189 8.63 -2.79 -15.00
CA LEU A 189 7.65 -3.75 -14.49
C LEU A 189 8.05 -5.12 -15.06
N SER A 190 9.00 -5.76 -14.41
CA SER A 190 9.32 -7.17 -14.60
C SER A 190 9.22 -7.81 -13.22
N THR A 191 8.18 -8.63 -13.04
CA THR A 191 8.12 -9.80 -12.15
C THR A 191 9.35 -9.97 -11.27
N ASN A 192 9.22 -9.54 -10.02
CA ASN A 192 10.10 -9.88 -8.91
C ASN A 192 9.43 -9.31 -7.67
N THR A 193 8.31 -9.95 -7.32
CA THR A 193 7.91 -10.60 -6.06
C THR A 193 8.47 -9.93 -4.75
N ALA A 194 8.01 -10.20 -3.52
CA ALA A 194 8.47 -9.41 -2.36
C ALA A 194 8.72 -10.20 -1.09
N ARG A 195 9.92 -10.01 -0.51
CA ARG A 195 10.31 -10.44 0.84
C ARG A 195 9.54 -9.53 1.76
N ILE A 196 8.80 -10.08 2.70
CA ILE A 196 8.52 -9.35 3.93
C ILE A 196 9.33 -10.05 5.01
#